data_AF-A0A9P0MIS8-F1
#
_entry.id   AF-A0A9P0MIS8-F1
#
_cell.length_a   1.000
_cell.length_b   1.000
_cell.length_c   1.000
_cell.angle_alpha   90.00
_cell.angle_beta   90.00
_cell.angle_gamma   90.00
#
_symmetry.space_group_name_H-M   'P 1'
#
loop_
_entity.id
_entity.type
_entity.pdbx_description
1 polymer ?
#
loop_
_entity_poly.entity_id
_entity_poly.type
_entity_poly.pdbx_seq_one_letter_code
_entity_poly.pdbx_strand_id
1 'polypeptide(L)'
;MPFKGNDSSVSCEEWLINSQWTVRRRLQENNLTRKTPAIGPIFTPAHRQARLRFALDHLNWMLEQWGSDLFSDETRVYLHRSDRRRKVYRRPR
;
A
#
# COMPACT_ATOMS: atom_id res chain seq x y z
N MET A 1 54.92 -23.64 -18.79
CA MET A 1 54.08 -23.28 -19.95
C MET A 1 52.62 -23.28 -19.51
N PRO A 2 51.79 -22.36 -20.02
CA PRO A 2 50.53 -21.94 -19.41
C PRO A 2 49.29 -22.55 -20.09
N PHE A 3 48.23 -22.79 -19.32
CA PHE A 3 46.87 -22.80 -19.87
C PHE A 3 46.18 -21.50 -19.42
N LYS A 4 45.79 -20.69 -20.41
CA LYS A 4 45.01 -19.46 -20.25
C LYS A 4 43.52 -19.78 -20.23
N GLY A 5 42.79 -19.03 -19.41
CA GLY A 5 41.40 -18.62 -19.65
C GLY A 5 40.41 -19.10 -18.59
N ASN A 6 39.44 -18.33 -18.12
CA ASN A 6 39.05 -16.94 -18.38
C ASN A 6 38.32 -16.44 -17.12
N ASP A 7 38.56 -15.19 -16.75
CA ASP A 7 37.71 -14.24 -16.02
C ASP A 7 36.68 -14.83 -15.04
N SER A 8 37.16 -15.12 -13.84
CA SER A 8 36.35 -15.20 -12.62
C SER A 8 35.86 -13.80 -12.23
N SER A 9 34.87 -13.26 -12.95
CA SER A 9 34.19 -12.01 -12.63
C SER A 9 32.67 -12.18 -12.51
N VAL A 10 32.20 -13.31 -12.00
CA VAL A 10 30.79 -13.49 -11.60
C VAL A 10 30.74 -14.23 -10.27
N SER A 11 31.17 -13.58 -9.17
CA SER A 11 31.03 -14.22 -7.84
C SER A 11 30.97 -13.25 -6.66
N CYS A 12 30.49 -12.03 -6.87
CA CYS A 12 30.21 -11.12 -5.75
C CYS A 12 28.82 -10.45 -5.82
N GLU A 13 28.14 -10.53 -6.98
CA GLU A 13 26.83 -9.86 -7.17
C GLU A 13 25.64 -10.69 -6.69
N GLU A 14 25.78 -12.01 -6.55
CA GLU A 14 24.68 -12.91 -6.16
C GLU A 14 24.48 -12.99 -4.64
N TRP A 15 25.53 -12.88 -3.83
CA TRP A 15 25.43 -12.98 -2.36
C TRP A 15 25.09 -11.65 -1.66
N LEU A 16 25.18 -10.52 -2.36
CA LEU A 16 24.99 -9.18 -1.76
C LEU A 16 23.53 -8.69 -1.75
N ILE A 17 22.59 -9.49 -2.25
CA ILE A 17 21.17 -9.12 -2.37
C ILE A 17 20.44 -9.20 -1.02
N ASN A 18 21.03 -9.83 -0.01
CA ASN A 18 20.39 -10.03 1.30
C ASN A 18 20.57 -8.85 2.30
N SER A 19 21.28 -7.78 1.93
CA SER A 19 21.39 -6.59 2.79
C SER A 19 20.27 -5.58 2.54
N GLN A 20 19.57 -5.16 3.61
CA GLN A 20 18.52 -4.12 3.53
C GLN A 20 19.02 -2.82 2.92
N TRP A 21 20.30 -2.50 3.09
CA TRP A 21 20.94 -1.31 2.52
C TRP A 21 20.95 -1.35 1.00
N THR A 22 21.46 -2.45 0.42
CA THR A 22 21.54 -2.66 -1.03
C THR A 22 20.15 -2.61 -1.67
N VAL A 23 19.16 -3.25 -1.04
CA VAL A 23 17.76 -3.23 -1.51
C VAL A 23 17.20 -1.81 -1.53
N ARG A 24 17.38 -1.03 -0.46
CA ARG A 24 16.88 0.36 -0.40
C ARG A 24 17.55 1.26 -1.45
N ARG A 25 18.86 1.12 -1.64
CA ARG A 25 19.62 1.90 -2.62
C ARG A 25 19.13 1.61 -4.04
N ARG A 26 19.02 0.33 -4.42
CA ARG A 26 18.51 -0.07 -5.75
C ARG A 26 17.07 0.40 -5.99
N LEU A 27 16.21 0.35 -4.96
CA LEU A 27 14.85 0.87 -5.07
C LEU A 27 14.82 2.40 -5.28
N GLN A 28 15.71 3.14 -4.63
CA GLN A 28 15.85 4.59 -4.83
C GLN A 28 16.40 4.94 -6.22
N GLU A 29 17.42 4.22 -6.70
CA GLU A 29 17.98 4.37 -8.06
C GLU A 29 16.90 4.18 -9.13
N ASN A 30 15.92 3.30 -8.86
CA ASN A 30 14.76 3.06 -9.74
C ASN A 30 13.58 4.01 -9.50
N ASN A 31 13.79 5.12 -8.77
CA ASN A 31 12.77 6.11 -8.43
C ASN A 31 11.54 5.53 -7.70
N LEU A 32 11.73 4.49 -6.88
CA LEU A 32 10.66 3.89 -6.09
C LEU A 32 10.65 4.47 -4.67
N THR A 33 9.48 4.92 -4.23
CA THR A 33 9.28 5.54 -2.92
C THR A 33 8.51 4.62 -1.98
N ARG A 34 8.88 4.65 -0.70
CA ARG A 34 8.20 3.88 0.35
C ARG A 34 6.83 4.52 0.65
N LYS A 35 5.76 3.75 0.52
CA LYS A 35 4.37 4.18 0.75
C LYS A 35 3.63 3.21 1.68
N THR A 36 2.61 3.72 2.38
CA THR A 36 1.64 2.87 3.09
C THR A 36 0.58 2.43 2.09
N PRO A 37 0.32 1.12 1.91
CA PRO A 37 -0.79 0.70 1.07
C PRO A 37 -2.11 1.15 1.69
N ALA A 38 -3.05 1.59 0.86
CA ALA A 38 -4.45 1.74 1.28
C ALA A 38 -5.01 0.33 1.51
N ILE A 39 -5.60 0.12 2.68
CA ILE A 39 -6.28 -1.13 3.04
C ILE A 39 -7.75 -0.78 3.18
N GLY A 40 -8.59 -1.46 2.41
CA GLY A 40 -10.03 -1.26 2.40
C GLY A 40 -10.69 -2.19 1.39
N PRO A 41 -12.03 -2.29 1.41
CA PRO A 41 -12.76 -3.08 0.43
C PRO A 41 -12.54 -2.50 -0.97
N ILE A 42 -12.41 -3.40 -1.95
CA ILE A 42 -12.35 -3.00 -3.37
C ILE A 42 -13.75 -2.58 -3.80
N PHE A 43 -13.91 -1.35 -4.27
CA PHE A 43 -15.19 -0.87 -4.78
C PHE A 43 -15.44 -1.39 -6.18
N THR A 44 -16.49 -2.18 -6.35
CA THR A 44 -17.04 -2.52 -7.67
C THR A 44 -17.64 -1.26 -8.31
N PRO A 45 -17.85 -1.23 -9.64
CA PRO A 45 -18.57 -0.15 -10.30
C PRO A 45 -19.96 0.11 -9.67
N ALA A 46 -20.67 -0.96 -9.29
CA ALA A 46 -21.96 -0.86 -8.63
C ALA A 46 -21.88 -0.13 -7.27
N HIS A 47 -20.89 -0.46 -6.43
CA HIS A 47 -20.69 0.23 -5.16
C HIS A 47 -20.41 1.72 -5.36
N ARG A 48 -19.61 2.09 -6.38
CA ARG A 48 -19.32 3.50 -6.69
C ARG A 48 -20.59 4.24 -7.07
N GLN A 49 -21.44 3.65 -7.90
CA GLN A 49 -22.69 4.27 -8.31
C GLN A 49 -23.67 4.42 -7.14
N ALA A 50 -23.82 3.39 -6.30
CA ALA A 50 -24.70 3.45 -5.14
C ALA A 50 -24.25 4.53 -4.14
N ARG A 51 -22.94 4.61 -3.85
CA ARG A 51 -22.38 5.65 -2.98
C ARG A 51 -22.54 7.05 -3.57
N LEU A 52 -22.37 7.21 -4.88
CA LEU A 52 -22.57 8.49 -5.55
C LEU A 52 -24.04 8.94 -5.46
N ARG A 53 -24.99 8.03 -5.71
CA ARG A 53 -26.43 8.33 -5.57
C ARG A 53 -26.76 8.75 -4.15
N PHE A 54 -26.36 7.95 -3.17
CA PHE A 54 -26.54 8.29 -1.76
C PHE A 54 -26.01 9.70 -1.43
N ALA A 55 -24.79 10.03 -1.87
CA ALA A 55 -24.20 11.35 -1.61
C ALA A 55 -24.96 12.49 -2.29
N LEU A 56 -25.50 12.28 -3.50
CA LEU A 56 -26.29 13.29 -4.21
C LEU A 56 -27.66 13.48 -3.54
N ASP A 57 -28.33 12.39 -3.17
CA ASP A 57 -29.65 12.42 -2.54
C ASP A 57 -29.61 13.12 -1.17
N HIS A 58 -28.48 13.00 -0.47
CA HIS A 58 -28.27 13.58 0.87
C HIS A 58 -27.40 14.85 0.85
N LEU A 59 -27.09 15.41 -0.33
CA LEU A 59 -26.21 16.59 -0.48
C LEU A 59 -26.74 17.81 0.28
N ASN A 60 -28.06 18.01 0.22
CA ASN A 60 -28.76 19.17 0.79
C ASN A 60 -29.43 18.86 2.12
N TRP A 61 -29.06 17.76 2.79
CA TRP A 61 -29.65 17.42 4.07
C TRP A 61 -29.25 18.41 5.17
N MET A 62 -30.25 18.88 5.91
CA MET A 62 -30.07 19.72 7.08
C MET A 62 -29.67 18.91 8.30
N LEU A 63 -29.07 19.55 9.31
CA LEU A 63 -28.61 18.89 10.53
C LEU A 63 -29.74 18.16 11.28
N GLU A 64 -30.96 18.71 11.24
CA GLU A 64 -32.15 18.09 11.83
C GLU A 64 -32.50 16.75 11.16
N GLN A 65 -32.29 16.62 9.86
CA GLN A 65 -32.52 15.39 9.11
C GLN A 65 -31.44 14.33 9.41
N TRP A 66 -30.20 14.75 9.63
CA TRP A 66 -29.17 13.83 10.14
C TRP A 66 -29.43 13.40 11.59
N GLY A 67 -30.08 14.25 12.38
CA GLY A 67 -30.39 13.98 13.78
C GLY A 67 -31.52 12.99 14.00
N SER A 68 -32.38 12.73 13.00
CA SER A 68 -33.40 11.68 13.07
C SER A 68 -32.84 10.28 12.83
N ASP A 69 -31.66 10.19 12.22
CA ASP A 69 -31.12 8.92 11.74
C ASP A 69 -30.16 8.30 12.76
N LEU A 70 -30.48 7.08 13.21
CA LEU A 70 -29.64 6.31 14.11
C LEU A 70 -28.72 5.36 13.32
N PHE A 71 -27.43 5.65 13.32
CA PHE A 71 -26.41 4.78 12.74
C PHE A 71 -25.98 3.71 13.75
N SER A 72 -25.88 2.45 13.29
CA SER A 72 -25.31 1.34 14.06
C SER A 72 -24.26 0.62 13.22
N ASP A 73 -23.17 0.21 13.86
CA ASP A 73 -22.12 -0.61 13.28
C ASP A 73 -21.41 -1.41 14.37
N GLU A 74 -20.77 -2.51 13.99
CA GLU A 74 -20.00 -3.36 14.90
C GLU A 74 -18.50 -3.10 14.73
N THR A 75 -17.81 -2.81 15.84
CA THR A 75 -16.35 -2.60 15.82
C THR A 75 -15.63 -3.58 16.73
N ARG A 76 -14.52 -4.12 16.24
CA ARG A 76 -13.60 -4.97 17.02
C ARG A 76 -12.67 -4.09 17.89
N VAL A 77 -12.68 -4.30 19.20
CA VAL A 77 -11.83 -3.58 20.17
C VAL A 77 -10.71 -4.50 20.67
N TYR A 78 -9.46 -4.02 20.67
CA TYR A 78 -8.27 -4.77 21.13
C TYR A 78 -7.39 -3.92 22.03
N LEU A 79 -6.82 -4.52 23.09
CA LEU A 79 -5.90 -3.85 24.02
C LEU A 79 -4.53 -3.53 23.38
N HIS A 80 -4.02 -4.43 22.53
CA HIS A 80 -2.79 -4.22 21.78
C HIS A 80 -2.98 -4.63 20.31
N ARG A 81 -2.80 -3.69 19.38
CA ARG A 81 -2.90 -3.97 17.94
C ARG A 81 -1.52 -4.29 17.36
N SER A 82 -1.40 -5.39 16.62
CA SER A 82 -0.23 -5.67 15.78
C SER A 82 -0.35 -5.08 14.37
N ASP A 83 -1.05 -3.95 14.20
CA ASP A 83 -1.37 -3.33 12.88
C ASP A 83 -0.15 -2.62 12.25
N ARG A 84 0.96 -3.34 12.13
CA ARG A 84 2.14 -2.88 11.40
C ARG A 84 1.83 -3.04 9.91
N ARG A 85 1.32 -1.98 9.30
CA ARG A 85 1.14 -1.92 7.83
C ARG A 85 2.50 -2.10 7.14
N ARG A 86 2.69 -3.24 6.46
CA ARG A 86 3.86 -3.47 5.63
C ARG A 86 3.90 -2.39 4.55
N LYS A 87 5.03 -1.69 4.48
CA LYS A 87 5.22 -0.61 3.51
C LYS A 87 5.53 -1.22 2.15
N VAL A 88 5.02 -0.59 1.11
CA VAL A 88 5.23 -1.00 -0.28
C VAL A 88 6.03 0.08 -1.00
N TYR A 89 6.87 -0.32 -1.96
CA TYR A 89 7.60 0.63 -2.81
C TYR A 89 6.81 0.87 -4.09
N ARG A 90 6.54 2.13 -4.44
CA ARG A 90 5.75 2.52 -5.62
C ARG A 90 6.45 3.64 -6.37
N ARG A 91 6.26 3.69 -7.69
CA ARG A 91 6.63 4.86 -8.48
C ARG A 91 5.81 6.07 -8.01
N PRO A 92 6.41 7.26 -7.94
CA PRO A 92 5.65 8.50 -7.78
C PRO A 92 4.64 8.62 -8.94
N ARG A 93 3.47 9.18 -8.62
CA ARG A 93 2.45 9.53 -9.62
C ARG A 93 2.77 10.87 -10.24
#